data_AF-A0A3R7IFU2-F1
#
_entry.id   AF-A0A3R7IFU2-F1
#
_cell.length_a   1.000
_cell.length_b   1.000
_cell.length_c   1.000
_cell.angle_alpha   90.00
_cell.angle_beta   90.00
_cell.angle_gamma   90.00
#
_symmetry.space_group_name_H-M   'P 1'
#
loop_
_entity.id
_entity.type
_entity.pdbx_description
1 polymer ?
#
loop_
_entity_poly.entity_id
_entity_poly.type
_entity_poly.pdbx_seq_one_letter_code
_entity_poly.pdbx_strand_id
1 'polypeptide(L)'
;MNASPRILDHYIVECERYEATLRVYLLIFEALGRYREAVENSKQKNKEKAVHKLNSAISAVEEALETQENMMLNIEKTKAHYLIPQTMRDLTFMRTFLKNLLNKLYDYKDRYIQGEIHELPKINLAS
;
A
#
# COMPACT_ATOMS: atom_id res chain seq x y z
N MET A 1 -8.41 24.01 32.21
CA MET A 1 -7.14 24.14 31.46
C MET A 1 -7.45 23.94 29.99
N ASN A 2 -7.51 25.01 29.20
CA ASN A 2 -7.74 24.90 27.76
C ASN A 2 -6.40 24.57 27.11
N ALA A 3 -6.30 23.40 26.45
CA ALA A 3 -5.15 23.10 25.62
C ALA A 3 -5.02 24.19 24.54
N SER A 4 -3.80 24.68 24.30
CA SER A 4 -3.55 25.60 23.19
C SER A 4 -4.07 24.97 21.89
N PRO A 5 -4.82 25.68 21.04
CA PRO A 5 -5.36 25.13 19.78
C PRO A 5 -4.31 24.38 18.93
N ARG A 6 -3.07 24.89 18.90
CA ARG A 6 -1.93 24.23 18.24
C ARG A 6 -1.62 22.82 18.76
N ILE A 7 -1.80 22.58 20.06
CA ILE A 7 -1.56 21.26 20.67
C ILE A 7 -2.64 20.29 20.19
N LEU A 8 -3.89 20.73 20.10
CA LEU A 8 -5.00 19.91 19.61
C LEU A 8 -4.77 19.51 18.14
N ASP A 9 -4.32 20.43 17.29
CA ASP A 9 -4.00 20.13 15.88
C ASP A 9 -2.89 19.07 15.75
N HIS A 10 -1.86 19.13 16.60
CA HIS A 10 -0.81 18.12 16.62
C HIS A 10 -1.31 16.74 17.06
N TYR A 11 -2.26 16.68 18.01
CA TYR A 11 -2.88 15.43 18.44
C TYR A 11 -3.79 14.84 17.37
N ILE A 12 -4.59 15.67 16.70
CA ILE A 12 -5.48 15.23 15.61
C ILE A 12 -4.66 14.56 14.51
N VAL A 13 -3.60 15.20 14.04
CA VAL A 13 -2.75 14.62 12.97
C VAL A 13 -2.03 13.35 13.40
N GLU A 14 -1.70 13.19 14.68
CA GLU A 14 -1.16 11.92 15.18
C GLU A 14 -2.20 10.81 15.18
N CYS A 15 -3.44 11.10 15.58
CA CYS A 15 -4.53 10.13 15.49
C CYS A 15 -4.80 9.73 14.03
N GLU A 16 -4.88 10.70 13.12
CA GLU A 16 -5.02 10.46 11.68
C GLU A 16 -3.86 9.61 11.13
N ARG A 17 -2.62 9.86 11.60
CA ARG A 17 -1.45 9.05 11.23
C ARG A 17 -1.61 7.59 11.66
N TYR A 18 -2.07 7.34 12.88
CA TYR A 18 -2.30 5.97 13.34
C TYR A 18 -3.40 5.26 12.55
N GLU A 19 -4.50 5.96 12.27
CA GLU A 19 -5.61 5.43 11.47
C GLU A 19 -5.16 5.10 10.04
N ALA A 20 -4.50 6.04 9.37
CA ALA A 20 -3.97 5.84 8.02
C ALA A 20 -2.95 4.69 7.98
N THR A 21 -2.05 4.61 8.97
CA THR A 21 -1.08 3.50 9.07
C THR A 21 -1.80 2.16 9.18
N LEU A 22 -2.82 2.05 10.04
CA LEU A 22 -3.63 0.83 10.16
C LEU A 22 -4.34 0.49 8.84
N ARG A 23 -4.95 1.49 8.19
CA ARG A 23 -5.62 1.33 6.90
C ARG A 23 -4.67 0.80 5.82
N VAL A 24 -3.44 1.34 5.75
CA VAL A 24 -2.40 0.86 4.83
C VAL A 24 -2.07 -0.62 5.07
N TYR A 25 -1.91 -1.04 6.32
CA TYR A 25 -1.67 -2.47 6.61
C TYR A 25 -2.84 -3.36 6.20
N LEU A 26 -4.08 -2.93 6.42
CA LEU A 26 -5.27 -3.68 6.01
C LEU A 26 -5.34 -3.83 4.49
N LEU A 27 -5.05 -2.76 3.74
CA LEU A 27 -5.00 -2.78 2.28
C LEU A 27 -3.87 -3.67 1.75
N ILE A 28 -2.70 -3.70 2.40
CA ILE A 28 -1.62 -4.65 2.07
C ILE A 28 -2.10 -6.09 2.26
N PHE A 29 -2.77 -6.41 3.38
CA PHE A 29 -3.29 -7.76 3.61
C PHE A 29 -4.37 -8.14 2.59
N GLU A 30 -5.25 -7.21 2.24
CA GLU A 30 -6.22 -7.43 1.17
C GLU A 30 -5.51 -7.72 -0.16
N ALA A 31 -4.55 -6.89 -0.57
CA ALA A 31 -3.80 -7.08 -1.80
C ALA A 31 -3.13 -8.46 -1.86
N LEU A 32 -2.49 -8.88 -0.77
CA LEU A 32 -1.87 -10.20 -0.65
C LEU A 32 -2.89 -11.34 -0.71
N GLY A 33 -4.08 -11.16 -0.12
CA GLY A 33 -5.19 -12.10 -0.22
C GLY A 33 -5.68 -12.26 -1.66
N ARG A 34 -5.95 -11.13 -2.34
CA ARG A 34 -6.37 -11.09 -3.75
C ARG A 34 -5.31 -11.70 -4.67
N TYR A 35 -4.04 -11.42 -4.43
CA TYR A 35 -2.95 -12.02 -5.21
C TYR A 35 -2.88 -13.54 -5.03
N ARG A 36 -3.06 -14.06 -3.82
CA ARG A 36 -3.14 -15.52 -3.60
C ARG A 36 -4.30 -16.14 -4.36
N GLU A 37 -5.48 -15.51 -4.33
CA GLU A 37 -6.63 -15.96 -5.13
C GLU A 37 -6.30 -15.94 -6.63
N ALA A 38 -5.59 -14.91 -7.12
CA ALA A 38 -5.15 -14.83 -8.52
C ALA A 38 -4.22 -16.01 -8.89
N VAL A 39 -3.26 -16.35 -8.02
CA VAL A 39 -2.36 -17.49 -8.20
C VAL A 39 -3.16 -18.80 -8.31
N GLU A 40 -4.12 -19.04 -7.41
CA GLU A 40 -4.94 -20.26 -7.45
C GLU A 40 -5.81 -20.33 -8.72
N ASN A 41 -6.41 -19.22 -9.15
CA ASN A 41 -7.16 -19.19 -10.41
C ASN A 41 -6.27 -19.43 -11.63
N SER A 42 -5.02 -18.95 -11.61
CA SER A 42 -4.07 -19.17 -12.71
C SER A 42 -3.74 -20.65 -12.91
N LYS A 43 -3.53 -21.41 -11.82
CA LYS A 43 -3.31 -22.87 -11.83
C LYS A 43 -4.51 -23.65 -12.36
N GLN A 44 -5.71 -23.17 -12.08
CA GLN A 44 -6.96 -23.73 -12.60
C GLN A 44 -7.23 -23.34 -14.06
N LYS A 45 -6.27 -22.68 -14.72
CA LYS A 45 -6.37 -22.16 -16.10
C LYS A 45 -7.54 -21.19 -16.31
N ASN A 46 -7.99 -20.54 -15.24
CA ASN A 46 -9.03 -19.52 -15.31
C ASN A 46 -8.41 -18.13 -15.46
N LYS A 47 -7.98 -17.81 -16.68
CA LYS A 47 -7.23 -16.57 -16.99
C LYS A 47 -8.01 -15.31 -16.62
N GLU A 48 -9.31 -15.26 -16.93
CA GLU A 48 -10.15 -14.10 -16.65
C GLU A 48 -10.26 -13.81 -15.14
N LYS A 49 -10.55 -14.83 -14.33
CA LYS A 49 -10.62 -14.67 -12.88
C LYS A 49 -9.26 -14.34 -12.26
N ALA A 50 -8.19 -14.95 -12.77
CA ALA A 50 -6.83 -14.65 -12.31
C ALA A 50 -6.48 -13.18 -12.56
N VAL A 51 -6.74 -12.66 -13.76
CA VAL A 51 -6.51 -11.25 -14.11
C VAL A 51 -7.40 -10.32 -13.28
N HIS A 52 -8.68 -10.66 -13.07
CA HIS A 52 -9.57 -9.87 -12.24
C HIS A 52 -9.04 -9.74 -10.79
N LYS A 53 -8.63 -10.85 -10.18
CA LYS A 53 -8.07 -10.84 -8.82
C LYS A 53 -6.73 -10.14 -8.74
N LEU A 54 -5.90 -10.23 -9.77
CA LEU A 54 -4.64 -9.50 -9.87
C LEU A 54 -4.89 -7.98 -9.97
N ASN A 55 -5.88 -7.55 -10.75
CA ASN A 55 -6.29 -6.14 -10.81
C ASN A 55 -6.81 -5.66 -9.45
N SER A 56 -7.62 -6.46 -8.74
CA SER A 56 -8.06 -6.10 -7.39
C SER A 56 -6.89 -5.95 -6.41
N ALA A 57 -5.86 -6.80 -6.53
CA ALA A 57 -4.65 -6.68 -5.72
C ALA A 57 -3.90 -5.37 -6.01
N ILE A 58 -3.76 -5.01 -7.29
CA ILE A 58 -3.14 -3.76 -7.73
C ILE A 58 -3.90 -2.56 -7.15
N SER A 59 -5.22 -2.51 -7.32
CA SER A 59 -6.04 -1.40 -6.83
C SER A 59 -5.94 -1.21 -5.32
N ALA A 60 -5.87 -2.29 -4.53
CA ALA A 60 -5.67 -2.20 -3.08
C ALA A 60 -4.29 -1.59 -2.72
N VAL A 61 -3.24 -1.90 -3.48
CA VAL A 61 -1.91 -1.30 -3.27
C VAL A 61 -1.87 0.17 -3.71
N GLU A 62 -2.58 0.53 -4.77
CA GLU A 62 -2.74 1.92 -5.22
C GLU A 62 -3.46 2.76 -4.15
N GLU A 63 -4.56 2.26 -3.59
CA GLU A 63 -5.27 2.91 -2.49
C GLU A 63 -4.37 3.04 -1.24
N ALA A 64 -3.55 2.03 -0.95
CA ALA A 64 -2.60 2.09 0.16
C ALA A 64 -1.52 3.16 -0.08
N LEU A 65 -1.03 3.30 -1.31
CA LEU A 65 -0.07 4.35 -1.67
C LEU A 65 -0.68 5.73 -1.54
N GLU A 66 -1.89 5.93 -2.06
CA GLU A 66 -2.59 7.20 -1.95
C GLU A 66 -2.83 7.57 -0.48
N THR A 67 -3.29 6.62 0.34
CA THR A 67 -3.48 6.81 1.79
C THR A 67 -2.16 7.21 2.46
N GLN A 68 -1.06 6.52 2.13
CA GLN A 68 0.27 6.80 2.68
C GLN A 68 0.77 8.20 2.27
N GLU A 69 0.61 8.58 1.01
CA GLU A 69 1.07 9.87 0.48
C GLU A 69 0.24 11.04 1.05
N ASN A 70 -1.08 10.88 1.16
CA ASN A 70 -1.95 11.87 1.80
C ASN A 70 -1.59 12.09 3.28
N MET A 71 -1.32 11.01 4.02
CA MET A 71 -0.85 11.10 5.40
C MET A 71 0.50 11.83 5.51
N MET A 72 1.45 11.53 4.63
CA MET A 72 2.74 12.22 4.59
C MET A 72 2.57 13.73 4.35
N LEU A 73 1.71 14.12 3.40
CA LEU A 73 1.41 15.53 3.12
C LEU A 73 0.76 16.25 4.32
N ASN A 74 -0.14 15.58 5.03
CA ASN A 74 -0.78 16.15 6.23
C ASN A 74 0.23 16.37 7.36
N ILE A 75 1.16 15.43 7.55
CA ILE A 75 2.23 15.54 8.53
C ILE A 75 3.16 16.71 8.20
N GLU A 76 3.58 16.85 6.93
CA GLU A 76 4.43 17.95 6.50
C GLU A 76 3.79 19.33 6.74
N LYS A 77 2.47 19.45 6.58
CA LYS A 77 1.74 20.72 6.74
C LYS A 77 1.51 21.11 8.21
N THR A 78 1.33 20.14 9.09
CA THR A 78 0.81 20.40 10.45
C THR A 78 1.85 20.22 11.54
N LYS A 79 2.85 19.35 11.36
CA LYS A 79 3.85 19.06 12.40
C LYS A 79 4.89 20.17 12.51
N ALA A 80 5.41 20.35 13.72
CA ALA A 80 6.53 21.26 13.93
C ALA A 80 7.76 20.79 13.14
N HIS A 81 8.48 21.73 12.52
CA HIS A 81 9.56 21.43 11.57
C HIS A 81 10.62 20.46 12.09
N TYR A 82 10.91 20.46 13.39
CA TYR A 82 11.91 19.58 13.99
C TYR A 82 11.47 18.11 14.10
N LEU A 83 10.15 17.81 14.03
CA LEU A 83 9.61 16.44 14.08
C LEU A 83 9.49 15.79 12.71
N ILE A 84 9.34 16.60 11.65
CA ILE A 84 9.10 16.14 10.28
C ILE A 84 10.18 15.16 9.78
N PRO A 85 11.50 15.41 9.94
CA PRO A 85 12.53 14.58 9.31
C PRO A 85 12.51 13.12 9.76
N GLN A 86 12.24 12.87 11.05
CA GLN A 86 12.18 11.51 11.58
C GLN A 86 10.90 10.81 11.12
N THR A 87 9.74 11.47 11.28
CA THR A 87 8.45 10.89 10.86
C THR A 87 8.42 10.57 9.36
N MET A 88 8.93 11.47 8.52
CA MET A 88 8.96 11.26 7.06
C MET A 88 9.90 10.13 6.64
N ARG A 89 11.01 9.93 7.36
CA ARG A 89 11.92 8.80 7.11
C ARG A 89 11.20 7.47 7.34
N ASP A 90 10.48 7.35 8.45
CA ASP A 90 9.73 6.14 8.80
C ASP A 90 8.64 5.85 7.76
N LEU A 91 7.89 6.89 7.35
CA LEU A 91 6.83 6.77 6.35
C LEU A 91 7.36 6.46 4.94
N THR A 92 8.59 6.87 4.63
CA THR A 92 9.23 6.59 3.33
C THR A 92 9.55 5.11 3.15
N PHE A 93 9.83 4.37 4.22
CA PHE A 93 10.04 2.92 4.13
C PHE A 93 8.77 2.20 3.66
N MET A 94 7.63 2.52 4.28
CA MET A 94 6.34 1.94 3.88
C MET A 94 5.98 2.31 2.44
N ARG A 95 6.18 3.58 2.07
CA ARG A 95 5.95 4.04 0.69
C ARG A 95 6.83 3.29 -0.32
N THR A 96 8.11 3.11 -0.02
CA THR A 96 9.04 2.36 -0.89
C THR A 96 8.59 0.91 -1.05
N PHE A 97 8.21 0.26 0.06
CA PHE A 97 7.66 -1.10 0.03
C PHE A 97 6.43 -1.19 -0.87
N LEU A 98 5.46 -0.29 -0.70
CA LEU A 98 4.23 -0.27 -1.49
C LEU A 98 4.50 -0.06 -2.99
N LYS A 99 5.43 0.83 -3.35
CA LYS A 99 5.84 1.03 -4.75
C LYS A 99 6.49 -0.21 -5.35
N ASN A 100 7.38 -0.86 -4.59
CA ASN A 100 8.01 -2.09 -5.03
C ASN A 100 6.99 -3.21 -5.22
N LEU A 101 6.02 -3.32 -4.30
CA LEU A 101 4.93 -4.27 -4.40
C LEU A 101 4.06 -4.00 -5.65
N LEU A 102 3.67 -2.74 -5.87
CA LEU A 102 2.87 -2.34 -7.02
C LEU A 102 3.57 -2.67 -8.34
N ASN A 103 4.85 -2.29 -8.47
CA ASN A 103 5.65 -2.58 -9.66
C ASN A 103 5.75 -4.08 -9.95
N LYS A 104 5.94 -4.91 -8.91
CA LYS A 104 5.95 -6.37 -9.04
C LYS A 104 4.61 -6.91 -9.52
N LEU A 105 3.50 -6.39 -9.00
CA LEU A 105 2.16 -6.84 -9.41
C LEU A 105 1.87 -6.47 -10.87
N TYR A 106 2.28 -5.27 -11.31
CA TYR A 106 2.19 -4.88 -12.71
C TYR A 106 3.07 -5.76 -13.62
N ASP A 107 4.33 -6.01 -13.26
CA ASP A 107 5.20 -6.93 -14.01
C ASP A 107 4.55 -8.31 -14.18
N TYR A 108 4.04 -8.90 -13.10
CA TYR A 108 3.38 -10.20 -13.17
C TYR A 108 2.11 -10.17 -14.01
N LYS A 109 1.34 -9.08 -13.95
CA LYS A 109 0.14 -8.92 -14.76
C LYS A 109 0.48 -8.88 -16.24
N ASP A 110 1.45 -8.06 -16.62
CA ASP A 110 1.81 -7.86 -18.03
C ASP A 110 2.33 -9.16 -18.64
N ARG A 111 3.26 -9.82 -17.93
CA ARG A 111 3.82 -11.12 -18.36
C ARG A 111 2.77 -12.22 -18.44
N TYR A 112 1.79 -12.25 -17.53
CA TYR A 112 0.70 -13.22 -17.54
C TYR A 112 -0.31 -12.96 -18.67
N ILE A 113 -0.63 -11.70 -18.94
CA ILE A 113 -1.53 -11.31 -20.03
C ILE A 113 -0.89 -11.65 -21.39
N GLN A 114 0.38 -11.29 -21.57
CA GLN A 114 1.17 -11.57 -22.78
C GLN A 114 1.44 -13.07 -22.98
N GLY A 115 1.29 -13.87 -21.93
CA GLY A 115 1.47 -15.33 -22.00
C GLY A 115 2.92 -15.78 -21.84
N GLU A 116 3.82 -14.89 -21.40
CA GLU A 116 5.20 -15.22 -21.05
C GLU A 116 5.29 -16.12 -19.83
N ILE A 117 4.32 -15.99 -18.92
CA ILE A 117 4.10 -16.90 -17.80
C ILE A 117 2.68 -17.49 -17.90
N HIS A 118 2.59 -18.81 -17.70
CA HIS A 118 1.31 -19.53 -17.73
C HIS A 118 0.67 -19.68 -16.34
N GLU A 119 1.46 -19.46 -15.28
CA GLU A 119 1.03 -19.47 -13.89
C GLU A 119 1.69 -18.30 -13.15
N LEU A 120 0.94 -17.66 -12.24
CA LEU A 120 1.48 -16.54 -11.47
C LEU A 120 2.45 -17.05 -10.40
N PRO A 121 3.63 -16.43 -10.24
CA PRO A 121 4.63 -16.87 -9.27
C PRO A 121 4.19 -16.55 -7.84
N LYS A 122 4.77 -17.24 -6.85
CA LYS A 122 4.63 -16.82 -5.45
C LYS A 122 5.30 -15.46 -5.26
N ILE A 123 4.64 -14.57 -4.52
CA ILE A 123 5.22 -13.25 -4.24
C ILE A 123 6.33 -13.39 -3.19
N ASN A 124 7.53 -12.90 -3.52
CA ASN A 124 8.61 -12.77 -2.56
C ASN A 124 8.66 -11.31 -2.06
N LEU A 125 8.35 -11.13 -0.77
CA LEU A 125 8.34 -9.83 -0.10
C LEU A 125 9.70 -9.44 0.49
N ALA A 126 10.71 -10.32 0.46
CA ALA A 126 12.02 -10.10 1.06
C ALA A 126 13.05 -9.43 0.14
N SER A 127 12.60 -8.55 -0.77
CA SER A 127 13.47 -7.84 -1.75
C SER A 127 13.34 -6.34 -1.63
#